data_AF-A0A9P5Z9B0-F1
#
_entry.id   AF-A0A9P5Z9B0-F1
#
_cell.length_a   1.000
_cell.length_b   1.000
_cell.length_c   1.000
_cell.angle_alpha   90.00
_cell.angle_beta   90.00
_cell.angle_gamma   90.00
#
_symmetry.space_group_name_H-M   'P 1'
#
loop_
_entity.id
_entity.type
_entity.pdbx_description
1 polymer ?
#
loop_
_entity_poly.entity_id
_entity_poly.type
_entity_poly.pdbx_seq_one_letter_code
_entity_poly.pdbx_strand_id
1 'polypeptide(L)'
;MANGTSTCPHISYALNDKNLGDVIRKKYTSVVSWSAYRSNVLRPTKRRKIAAPTCGTCSAPLSRPIACLQCPYTGCWNDRHAAIHLRDTGHSFCADTKTGYLFCAGCDDFIYDVKLDELHLAAIVSAEEKQTKFRVSKKPRETYKPWVPSPRESTALEGAEPIPCQGRRGLLNLGQTCFLNVVLQCFIHNPLLRNYFLSDKHNCKQCKIENCTSCEMDKLFTEIYSDDTTPYGPITFLATTWKASAELSGYAQQDAHEFFMSTLNQIHQTSRGSTNISCNCIIHSTFDGQLQSDVKCERCGNVTTTVDPMLDVSLELKGKGGEVASAENTLGACLRRFTQPEKLNPKEYSCGKCGKAAHEASKRLSIRKLPPVLSFQFKRFEHKTNDKSAARKIDAAIRFPASINMAPYTTLAMKDSGVAHNGANLAYPGPESMYEYDLFAVINHEGQIDNGHYTNFARFQDEWYRFDDDKVTASSLGACLNSAAYMCFYVKRHLDYKPNMTPSYVLARENEALREKELEKEKEAARMRELEDDLLSTL
;
A
#
# COMPACT_ATOMS: atom_id res chain seq x y z
N MET A 1 -8.45 34.11 -14.80
CA MET A 1 -7.60 34.42 -13.63
C MET A 1 -6.56 33.32 -13.54
N ALA A 2 -5.29 33.69 -13.38
CA ALA A 2 -4.13 32.91 -13.81
C ALA A 2 -4.04 31.49 -13.20
N ASN A 3 -3.92 30.50 -14.09
CA ASN A 3 -3.34 29.19 -13.80
C ASN A 3 -1.82 29.36 -13.68
N GLY A 4 -1.29 29.13 -12.48
CA GLY A 4 0.13 29.02 -12.23
C GLY A 4 0.35 28.37 -10.88
N THR A 5 1.03 27.23 -10.85
CA THR A 5 1.54 26.58 -9.64
C THR A 5 2.46 27.57 -8.91
N SER A 6 1.90 28.34 -7.97
CA SER A 6 2.62 29.40 -7.26
C SER A 6 3.46 28.79 -6.13
N THR A 7 4.65 28.30 -6.47
CA THR A 7 5.67 27.98 -5.46
C THR A 7 6.09 29.27 -4.75
N CYS A 8 6.02 29.29 -3.42
CA CYS A 8 6.41 30.46 -2.63
C CYS A 8 7.91 30.76 -2.84
N PRO A 9 8.30 31.95 -3.33
CA PRO A 9 9.71 32.27 -3.58
C PRO A 9 10.52 32.32 -2.28
N HIS A 10 9.89 32.72 -1.17
CA HIS A 10 10.54 32.81 0.14
C HIS A 10 10.99 31.44 0.66
N ILE A 11 10.18 30.39 0.51
CA ILE A 11 10.59 29.05 0.96
C ILE A 11 11.65 28.45 0.04
N SER A 12 11.57 28.72 -1.26
CA SER A 12 12.57 28.25 -2.22
C SER A 12 13.94 28.86 -1.90
N TYR A 13 13.99 30.17 -1.65
CA TYR A 13 15.19 30.86 -1.19
C TYR A 13 15.69 30.31 0.15
N ALA A 14 14.80 30.18 1.14
CA ALA A 14 15.16 29.72 2.48
C ALA A 14 15.67 28.27 2.51
N LEU A 15 15.19 27.39 1.64
CA LEU A 15 15.66 26.01 1.53
C LEU A 15 16.98 25.87 0.74
N ASN A 16 17.31 26.84 -0.11
CA ASN A 16 18.56 26.88 -0.87
C ASN A 16 19.73 27.48 -0.06
N ASP A 17 19.42 28.33 0.94
CA ASP A 17 20.39 28.79 1.93
C ASP A 17 20.81 27.62 2.85
N LYS A 18 22.11 27.31 2.91
CA LYS A 18 22.63 26.18 3.70
C LYS A 18 22.33 26.32 5.20
N ASN A 19 22.45 27.52 5.77
CA ASN A 19 22.31 27.72 7.22
C ASN A 19 20.83 27.79 7.61
N LEU A 20 20.04 28.59 6.89
CA LEU A 20 18.63 28.76 7.19
C LEU A 20 17.81 27.51 6.83
N GLY A 21 18.14 26.86 5.70
CA GLY A 21 17.48 25.67 5.22
C GLY A 21 17.63 24.48 6.17
N ASP A 22 18.82 24.27 6.75
CA ASP A 22 19.06 23.20 7.72
C ASP A 22 18.30 23.43 9.03
N VAL A 23 18.24 24.67 9.51
CA VAL A 23 17.47 25.03 10.71
C VAL A 23 15.98 24.75 10.49
N ILE A 24 15.43 25.23 9.37
CA ILE A 24 14.03 25.02 9.00
C ILE A 24 13.74 23.52 8.86
N ARG A 25 14.56 22.77 8.12
CA ARG A 25 14.36 21.34 7.88
C ARG A 25 14.38 20.54 9.18
N LYS A 26 15.39 20.76 10.02
CA LYS A 26 15.55 20.07 11.31
C LYS A 26 14.37 20.35 12.24
N LYS A 27 13.96 21.62 12.32
CA LYS A 27 12.85 22.02 13.18
C LYS A 27 11.50 21.52 12.65
N TYR A 28 11.29 21.62 11.35
CA TYR A 28 10.11 21.07 10.68
C TYR A 28 9.98 19.56 10.93
N THR A 29 11.05 18.80 10.74
CA THR A 29 11.06 17.36 11.08
C THR A 29 10.68 17.13 12.54
N SER A 30 11.22 17.91 13.48
CA SER A 30 10.86 17.79 14.91
C SER A 30 9.39 18.10 15.20
N VAL A 31 8.84 19.13 14.55
CA VAL A 31 7.44 19.57 14.69
C VAL A 31 6.48 18.51 14.15
N VAL A 32 6.75 17.99 12.96
CA VAL A 32 5.92 16.97 12.31
C VAL A 32 6.02 15.62 13.03
N SER A 33 7.22 15.26 13.51
CA SER A 33 7.43 14.04 14.32
C SER A 33 6.59 14.04 15.59
N TRP A 34 6.36 15.21 16.22
CA TRP A 34 5.55 15.32 17.43
C TRP A 34 4.10 14.82 17.22
N SER A 35 3.51 15.07 16.05
CA SER A 35 2.19 14.56 15.68
C SER A 35 2.20 13.06 15.42
N ALA A 36 3.21 12.55 14.68
CA ALA A 36 3.40 11.11 14.49
C ALA A 36 3.51 10.35 15.83
N TYR A 37 4.16 10.96 16.83
CA TYR A 37 4.30 10.41 18.18
C TYR A 37 3.02 10.51 19.05
N ARG A 38 2.09 11.41 18.72
CA ARG A 38 0.82 11.61 19.44
C ARG A 38 -0.31 10.75 18.90
N SER A 39 -0.38 10.54 17.58
CA SER A 39 -1.43 9.77 16.89
C SER A 39 -1.32 8.25 17.08
N ASN A 40 -0.46 7.79 17.99
CA ASN A 40 -0.24 6.37 18.29
C ASN A 40 -1.36 5.86 19.23
N VAL A 41 -2.52 5.53 18.67
CA VAL A 41 -3.77 5.21 19.41
C VAL A 41 -3.75 3.80 20.04
N LEU A 42 -2.86 2.89 19.63
CA LEU A 42 -2.96 1.46 19.99
C LEU A 42 -2.03 0.97 21.11
N ARG A 43 -1.38 1.87 21.87
CA ARG A 43 -0.72 1.50 23.14
C ARG A 43 -0.92 2.58 24.21
N PRO A 44 -1.86 2.41 25.14
CA PRO A 44 -1.90 3.19 26.38
C PRO A 44 -0.87 2.64 27.37
N THR A 45 0.41 2.55 27.01
CA THR A 45 1.43 2.41 28.05
C THR A 45 1.39 3.70 28.86
N LYS A 46 1.09 3.62 30.17
CA LYS A 46 0.98 4.72 31.15
C LYS A 46 1.87 5.91 30.79
N ARG A 47 1.38 6.81 29.92
CA ARG A 47 2.10 8.05 29.61
C ARG A 47 1.86 8.96 30.79
N ARG A 48 2.92 9.57 31.32
CA ARG A 48 2.78 10.80 32.12
C ARG A 48 1.89 11.74 31.30
N LYS A 49 0.78 12.21 31.88
CA LYS A 49 -0.10 13.20 31.26
C LYS A 49 0.74 14.45 30.99
N ILE A 50 1.33 14.55 29.80
CA ILE A 50 2.00 15.77 29.36
C ILE A 50 0.89 16.77 29.06
N ALA A 51 0.94 17.94 29.71
CA ALA A 51 -0.04 19.01 29.52
C ALA A 51 -0.17 19.38 28.04
N ALA A 52 -1.37 19.78 27.61
CA ALA A 52 -1.55 20.29 26.26
C ALA A 52 -0.67 21.53 26.05
N PRO A 53 0.02 21.66 24.91
CA PRO A 53 0.78 22.86 24.60
C PRO A 53 -0.15 24.09 24.65
N THR A 54 0.35 25.21 25.15
CA THR A 54 -0.39 26.46 25.28
C THR A 54 0.10 27.51 24.27
N CYS A 55 -0.75 28.47 23.93
CA CYS A 55 -0.34 29.62 23.14
C CYS A 55 0.65 30.47 23.94
N GLY A 56 1.77 30.85 23.34
CA GLY A 56 2.76 31.73 23.97
C GLY A 56 2.28 33.17 24.19
N THR A 57 1.08 33.53 23.71
CA THR A 57 0.50 34.88 23.85
C THR A 57 -0.73 34.86 24.76
N CYS A 58 -1.76 34.08 24.41
CA CYS A 58 -3.00 34.04 25.21
C CYS A 58 -3.04 32.93 26.26
N SER A 59 -1.99 32.10 26.38
CA SER A 59 -1.93 30.95 27.29
C SER A 59 -3.04 29.89 27.10
N ALA A 60 -3.87 30.03 26.07
CA ALA A 60 -4.95 29.09 25.79
C ALA A 60 -4.39 27.71 25.41
N PRO A 61 -5.01 26.62 25.89
CA PRO A 61 -4.61 25.27 25.49
C PRO A 61 -4.86 25.05 23.98
N LEU A 62 -3.86 24.54 23.28
CA LEU A 62 -3.87 24.37 21.83
C LEU A 62 -4.22 22.92 21.46
N SER A 63 -5.38 22.74 20.84
CA SER A 63 -5.76 21.49 20.16
C SER A 63 -5.08 21.33 18.80
N ARG A 64 -4.74 22.45 18.15
CA ARG A 64 -3.99 22.54 16.89
C ARG A 64 -2.85 23.57 17.02
N PRO A 65 -1.70 23.18 17.62
CA PRO A 65 -0.58 24.09 17.81
C PRO A 65 0.11 24.43 16.50
N ILE A 66 0.43 25.71 16.30
CA ILE A 66 1.26 26.17 15.18
C ILE A 66 2.61 26.60 15.71
N ALA A 67 3.66 25.92 15.27
CA ALA A 67 5.01 26.08 15.79
C ALA A 67 5.86 26.96 14.86
N CYS A 68 6.57 27.93 15.42
CA CYS A 68 7.57 28.69 14.68
C CYS A 68 8.76 27.78 14.32
N LEU A 69 9.27 27.91 13.09
CA LEU A 69 10.41 27.10 12.64
C LEU A 69 11.76 27.69 13.03
N GLN A 70 11.79 28.91 13.56
CA GLN A 70 13.03 29.60 13.94
C GLN A 70 13.19 29.67 15.47
N CYS A 71 12.12 29.77 16.25
CA CYS A 71 12.17 29.86 17.72
C CYS A 71 11.24 28.86 18.42
N PRO A 72 11.29 28.69 19.75
CA PRO A 72 10.44 27.73 20.47
C PRO A 72 8.95 28.09 20.55
N TYR A 73 8.53 29.23 19.98
CA TYR A 73 7.17 29.75 20.11
C TYR A 73 6.10 28.84 19.46
N THR A 74 4.98 28.68 20.16
CA THR A 74 3.74 28.06 19.66
C THR A 74 2.56 29.02 19.78
N GLY A 75 1.83 29.21 18.68
CA GLY A 75 0.69 30.13 18.61
C GLY A 75 -0.64 29.43 18.33
N CYS A 76 -1.75 30.07 18.71
CA CYS A 76 -3.06 29.72 18.21
C CYS A 76 -3.27 30.27 16.79
N TRP A 77 -4.14 29.61 16.03
CA TRP A 77 -4.48 30.04 14.67
C TRP A 77 -5.65 31.03 14.63
N ASN A 78 -6.70 30.78 15.43
CA ASN A 78 -7.96 31.54 15.37
C ASN A 78 -7.73 33.04 15.60
N ASP A 79 -6.93 33.39 16.60
CA ASP A 79 -6.61 34.80 16.92
C ASP A 79 -5.34 35.28 16.17
N ARG A 80 -4.86 34.50 15.20
CA ARG A 80 -3.64 34.75 14.41
C ARG A 80 -2.36 35.02 15.21
N HIS A 81 -2.27 34.62 16.49
CA HIS A 81 -1.07 34.83 17.31
C HIS A 81 0.20 34.23 16.70
N ALA A 82 0.08 33.11 15.98
CA ALA A 82 1.21 32.55 15.23
C ALA A 82 1.70 33.51 14.11
N ALA A 83 0.79 34.12 13.34
CA ALA A 83 1.14 35.04 12.27
C ALA A 83 1.63 36.40 12.80
N ILE A 84 1.02 36.89 13.89
CA ILE A 84 1.46 38.11 14.59
C ILE A 84 2.89 37.94 15.08
N HIS A 85 3.19 36.81 15.74
CA HIS A 85 4.53 36.48 16.19
C HIS A 85 5.57 36.54 15.05
N LEU A 86 5.25 35.96 13.88
CA LEU A 86 6.15 35.99 12.73
C LEU A 86 6.50 37.42 12.30
N ARG A 87 5.51 38.32 12.25
CA ARG A 87 5.73 39.73 11.91
C ARG A 87 6.54 40.46 12.98
N ASP A 88 6.20 40.30 14.25
CA ASP A 88 6.81 41.04 15.36
C ASP A 88 8.28 40.65 15.58
N THR A 89 8.64 39.41 15.24
CA THR A 89 9.99 38.86 15.44
C THR A 89 10.82 38.77 14.15
N GLY A 90 10.24 39.11 12.99
CA GLY A 90 10.88 38.94 11.69
C GLY A 90 11.11 37.48 11.29
N HIS A 91 10.43 36.53 11.94
CA HIS A 91 10.46 35.12 11.54
C HIS A 91 9.61 34.90 10.29
N SER A 92 10.03 33.96 9.46
CA SER A 92 9.50 33.77 8.11
C SER A 92 8.44 32.66 8.04
N PHE A 93 8.57 31.60 8.85
CA PHE A 93 7.76 30.39 8.70
C PHE A 93 7.25 29.79 10.02
N CYS A 94 6.01 29.32 9.98
CA CYS A 94 5.46 28.44 11.01
C CYS A 94 4.80 27.21 10.37
N ALA A 95 4.76 26.10 11.11
CA ALA A 95 4.20 24.84 10.66
C ALA A 95 3.04 24.42 11.57
N ASP A 96 1.95 23.98 10.96
CA ASP A 96 0.89 23.28 11.68
C ASP A 96 1.39 21.91 12.10
N THR A 97 1.45 21.67 13.41
CA THR A 97 1.90 20.39 13.97
C THR A 97 1.04 19.22 13.50
N LYS A 98 -0.27 19.41 13.23
CA LYS A 98 -1.19 18.31 12.90
C LYS A 98 -1.14 17.93 11.43
N THR A 99 -1.17 18.91 10.53
CA THR A 99 -1.22 18.69 9.07
C THR A 99 0.15 18.76 8.41
N GLY A 100 1.14 19.37 9.06
CA GLY A 100 2.45 19.64 8.46
C GLY A 100 2.47 20.80 7.47
N TYR A 101 1.35 21.49 7.23
CA TYR A 101 1.33 22.63 6.32
C TYR A 101 2.16 23.79 6.85
N LEU A 102 2.87 24.44 5.93
CA LEU A 102 3.75 25.56 6.20
C LEU A 102 3.06 26.86 5.85
N PHE A 103 3.10 27.82 6.75
CA PHE A 103 2.62 29.18 6.53
C PHE A 103 3.81 30.12 6.37
N CYS A 104 3.73 31.00 5.37
CA CYS A 104 4.76 31.98 5.06
C CYS A 104 4.30 33.39 5.44
N ALA A 105 5.05 34.06 6.32
CA ALA A 105 4.76 35.44 6.72
C ALA A 105 4.79 36.41 5.52
N GLY A 106 5.75 36.24 4.60
CA GLY A 106 5.90 37.12 3.44
C GLY A 106 4.82 36.97 2.37
N CYS A 107 4.12 35.83 2.32
CA CYS A 107 3.01 35.61 1.40
C CYS A 107 1.64 35.82 2.09
N ASP A 108 1.63 35.89 3.43
CA ASP A 108 0.45 35.78 4.28
C ASP A 108 -0.46 34.58 3.92
N ASP A 109 0.13 33.48 3.44
CA ASP A 109 -0.58 32.29 2.96
C ASP A 109 0.14 30.98 3.29
N PHE A 110 -0.60 29.88 3.24
CA PHE A 110 -0.05 28.53 3.29
C PHE A 110 0.66 28.20 1.98
N ILE A 111 1.79 27.50 2.12
CA ILE A 111 2.60 27.08 0.99
C ILE A 111 2.15 25.71 0.53
N TYR A 112 1.76 25.62 -0.73
CA TYR A 112 1.41 24.38 -1.42
C TYR A 112 2.51 24.08 -2.46
N ASP A 113 3.57 23.38 -2.02
CA ASP A 113 4.73 23.03 -2.85
C ASP A 113 4.98 21.52 -2.75
N VAL A 114 5.10 20.86 -3.91
CA VAL A 114 5.36 19.42 -4.01
C VAL A 114 6.62 19.03 -3.23
N LYS A 115 7.67 19.86 -3.22
CA LYS A 115 8.90 19.60 -2.46
C LYS A 115 8.69 19.60 -0.94
N LEU A 116 7.68 20.34 -0.45
CA LEU A 116 7.31 20.34 0.96
C LEU A 116 6.50 19.10 1.33
N ASP A 117 5.63 18.63 0.42
CA ASP A 117 4.93 17.34 0.59
C ASP A 117 5.93 16.18 0.68
N GLU A 118 6.97 16.21 -0.15
CA GLU A 118 8.08 15.25 -0.10
C GLU A 118 8.83 15.30 1.24
N LEU A 119 9.17 16.52 1.71
CA LEU A 119 9.82 16.72 3.00
C LEU A 119 8.94 16.23 4.16
N HIS A 120 7.63 16.48 4.09
CA HIS A 120 6.65 16.04 5.06
C HIS A 120 6.61 14.52 5.15
N LEU A 121 6.44 13.84 4.01
CA LEU A 121 6.41 12.38 3.94
C LEU A 121 7.73 11.77 4.44
N ALA A 122 8.87 12.32 4.04
CA ALA A 122 10.18 11.84 4.50
C ALA A 122 10.36 12.02 6.03
N ALA A 123 9.91 13.14 6.59
CA ALA A 123 9.97 13.40 8.03
C ALA A 123 9.07 12.45 8.83
N ILE A 124 7.84 12.19 8.37
CA ILE A 124 6.91 11.23 8.98
C ILE A 124 7.49 9.82 8.93
N VAL A 125 7.91 9.36 7.75
CA VAL A 125 8.50 8.02 7.58
C VAL A 125 9.71 7.85 8.48
N SER A 126 10.63 8.82 8.54
CA SER A 126 11.80 8.76 9.42
C SER A 126 11.44 8.73 10.91
N ALA A 127 10.43 9.50 11.32
CA ALA A 127 9.95 9.52 12.70
C ALA A 127 9.32 8.18 13.09
N GLU A 128 8.54 7.57 12.19
CA GLU A 128 7.89 6.28 12.39
C GLU A 128 8.91 5.13 12.38
N GLU A 129 9.87 5.12 11.45
CA GLU A 129 10.95 4.13 11.37
C GLU A 129 11.73 4.05 12.70
N LYS A 130 12.02 5.20 13.34
CA LYS A 130 12.67 5.26 14.66
C LYS A 130 11.87 4.60 15.79
N GLN A 131 10.55 4.45 15.63
CA GLN A 131 9.68 3.77 16.61
C GLN A 131 9.42 2.30 16.26
N THR A 132 9.74 1.86 15.04
CA THR A 132 9.58 0.46 14.70
C THR A 132 10.52 -0.41 15.54
N LYS A 133 10.07 -1.62 15.90
CA LYS A 133 10.91 -2.63 16.58
C LYS A 133 12.09 -3.07 15.70
N PHE A 134 12.06 -2.71 14.42
CA PHE A 134 13.01 -3.09 13.40
C PHE A 134 14.13 -2.05 13.33
N ARG A 135 15.23 -2.28 14.06
CA ARG A 135 16.47 -1.48 13.88
C ARG A 135 17.18 -1.94 12.61
N VAL A 136 16.90 -1.32 11.47
CA VAL A 136 17.87 -1.31 10.36
C VAL A 136 19.16 -0.71 10.91
N SER A 137 20.31 -1.23 10.48
CA SER A 137 21.61 -0.57 10.61
C SER A 137 21.48 0.95 10.53
N LYS A 138 22.18 1.71 11.40
CA LYS A 138 22.24 3.18 11.34
C LYS A 138 22.81 3.71 10.02
N LYS A 139 23.28 2.84 9.13
CA LYS A 139 23.79 3.20 7.81
C LYS A 139 22.62 3.66 6.92
N PRO A 140 22.77 4.77 6.19
CA PRO A 140 21.80 5.19 5.19
C PRO A 140 21.47 4.04 4.25
N ARG A 141 20.22 3.96 3.76
CA ARG A 141 19.88 3.11 2.61
C ARG A 141 20.89 3.40 1.50
N GLU A 142 21.68 2.40 1.14
CA GLU A 142 22.54 2.49 -0.04
C GLU A 142 21.65 2.84 -1.24
N THR A 143 22.08 3.84 -2.00
CA THR A 143 21.44 4.24 -3.24
C THR A 143 21.39 3.03 -4.15
N TYR A 144 20.23 2.72 -4.74
CA TYR A 144 20.16 1.65 -5.74
C TYR A 144 21.18 1.96 -6.83
N LYS A 145 22.20 1.11 -6.94
CA LYS A 145 23.09 1.06 -8.08
C LYS A 145 22.72 -0.22 -8.83
N PRO A 146 22.54 -0.17 -10.16
CA PRO A 146 22.41 -1.40 -10.93
C PRO A 146 23.60 -2.29 -10.58
N TRP A 147 23.32 -3.56 -10.30
CA TRP A 147 24.38 -4.50 -9.97
C TRP A 147 25.27 -4.63 -11.20
N VAL A 148 26.53 -4.21 -11.05
CA VAL A 148 27.58 -4.44 -12.02
C VAL A 148 28.47 -5.51 -11.40
N PRO A 149 28.51 -6.73 -11.95
CA PRO A 149 29.33 -7.78 -11.39
C PRO A 149 30.79 -7.33 -11.35
N SER A 150 31.45 -7.55 -10.22
CA SER A 150 32.90 -7.39 -10.11
C SER A 150 33.61 -8.34 -11.10
N PRO A 151 34.90 -8.14 -11.40
CA PRO A 151 35.65 -9.06 -12.26
C PRO A 151 35.58 -10.51 -11.76
N ARG A 152 35.57 -10.70 -10.43
CA ARG A 152 35.44 -12.01 -9.78
C ARG A 152 34.05 -12.63 -9.97
N GLU A 153 32.99 -11.83 -9.82
CA GLU A 153 31.61 -12.27 -10.08
C GLU A 153 31.37 -12.53 -11.57
N SER A 154 31.94 -11.70 -12.45
CA SER A 154 31.87 -11.88 -13.89
C SER A 154 32.51 -13.21 -14.32
N THR A 155 33.69 -13.53 -13.77
CA THR A 155 34.34 -14.84 -13.98
C THR A 155 33.48 -16.01 -13.46
N ALA A 156 32.81 -15.82 -12.31
CA ALA A 156 31.92 -16.83 -11.75
C ALA A 156 30.63 -17.02 -12.58
N LEU A 157 30.12 -15.95 -13.20
CA LEU A 157 28.96 -15.98 -14.09
C LEU A 157 29.31 -16.57 -15.47
N GLU A 158 30.49 -16.29 -16.01
CA GLU A 158 30.97 -16.85 -17.28
C GLU A 158 31.07 -18.38 -17.23
N GLY A 159 31.36 -18.95 -16.06
CA GLY A 159 31.37 -20.39 -15.82
C GLY A 159 30.07 -20.98 -15.26
N ALA A 160 29.06 -20.16 -15.00
CA ALA A 160 27.79 -20.63 -14.44
C ALA A 160 26.84 -21.07 -15.56
N GLU A 161 26.27 -22.28 -15.43
CA GLU A 161 25.14 -22.64 -16.29
C GLU A 161 23.90 -21.85 -15.86
N PRO A 162 23.28 -21.06 -16.76
CA PRO A 162 22.04 -20.36 -16.45
C PRO A 162 20.92 -21.37 -16.28
N ILE A 163 20.57 -21.66 -15.03
CA ILE A 163 19.43 -22.52 -14.70
C ILE A 163 18.16 -21.69 -14.96
N PRO A 164 17.20 -22.18 -15.77
CA PRO A 164 15.94 -21.50 -15.94
C PRO A 164 15.27 -21.40 -14.57
N CYS A 165 15.02 -20.17 -14.08
CA CYS A 165 14.18 -19.98 -12.90
C CYS A 165 12.80 -20.56 -13.21
N GLN A 166 12.53 -21.79 -12.77
CA GLN A 166 11.33 -22.46 -13.22
C GLN A 166 10.09 -21.97 -12.49
N GLY A 167 10.23 -21.55 -11.22
CA GLY A 167 9.11 -21.05 -10.40
C GLY A 167 7.90 -22.00 -10.33
N ARG A 168 8.08 -23.25 -10.73
CA ARG A 168 7.07 -24.29 -10.97
C ARG A 168 7.43 -25.49 -10.12
N ARG A 169 7.24 -25.36 -8.81
CA ARG A 169 7.59 -26.39 -7.83
C ARG A 169 6.37 -26.72 -7.00
N GLY A 170 6.05 -28.01 -6.90
CA GLY A 170 4.93 -28.51 -6.10
C GLY A 170 5.20 -28.34 -4.61
N LEU A 171 4.15 -28.30 -3.81
CA LEU A 171 4.23 -28.24 -2.35
C LEU A 171 3.69 -29.54 -1.74
N LEU A 172 4.49 -30.23 -0.95
CA LEU A 172 4.06 -31.48 -0.32
C LEU A 172 2.83 -31.25 0.56
N ASN A 173 1.85 -32.15 0.45
CA ASN A 173 0.76 -32.20 1.41
C ASN A 173 1.24 -32.85 2.70
N LEU A 174 1.25 -32.08 3.80
CA LEU A 174 1.72 -32.53 5.12
C LEU A 174 0.57 -33.07 5.98
N GLY A 175 -0.51 -33.53 5.35
CA GLY A 175 -1.71 -34.10 5.97
C GLY A 175 -2.97 -33.50 5.36
N GLN A 176 -3.37 -32.32 5.84
CA GLN A 176 -4.53 -31.58 5.35
C GLN A 176 -4.16 -30.14 4.98
N THR A 177 -2.98 -29.95 4.38
CA THR A 177 -2.39 -28.62 4.14
C THR A 177 -2.70 -28.06 2.75
N CYS A 178 -3.63 -28.63 2.00
CA CYS A 178 -3.95 -28.16 0.65
C CYS A 178 -4.43 -26.69 0.66
N PHE A 179 -5.17 -26.25 1.69
CA PHE A 179 -5.56 -24.85 1.86
C PHE A 179 -4.37 -23.89 1.99
N LEU A 180 -3.29 -24.35 2.64
CA LEU A 180 -2.04 -23.59 2.78
C LEU A 180 -1.27 -23.58 1.46
N ASN A 181 -1.14 -24.74 0.83
CA ASN A 181 -0.38 -24.91 -0.40
C ASN A 181 -0.90 -24.01 -1.51
N VAL A 182 -2.22 -23.97 -1.73
CA VAL A 182 -2.81 -23.12 -2.78
C VAL A 182 -2.62 -21.62 -2.54
N VAL A 183 -2.61 -21.18 -1.28
CA VAL A 183 -2.38 -19.78 -0.91
C VAL A 183 -0.90 -19.42 -1.11
N LEU A 184 0.02 -20.31 -0.71
CA LEU A 184 1.45 -20.11 -0.95
C LEU A 184 1.76 -20.06 -2.44
N GLN A 185 1.15 -20.92 -3.27
CA GLN A 185 1.30 -20.85 -4.73
C GLN A 185 0.81 -19.50 -5.28
N CYS A 186 -0.32 -18.98 -4.78
CA CYS A 186 -0.78 -17.64 -5.16
C CYS A 186 0.24 -16.54 -4.80
N PHE A 187 0.92 -16.65 -3.66
CA PHE A 187 1.96 -15.70 -3.28
C PHE A 187 3.23 -15.85 -4.12
N ILE A 188 3.66 -17.08 -4.42
CA ILE A 188 4.84 -17.38 -5.25
C ILE A 188 4.69 -16.76 -6.65
N HIS A 189 3.49 -16.86 -7.23
CA HIS A 189 3.20 -16.34 -8.57
C HIS A 189 2.77 -14.87 -8.58
N ASN A 190 2.66 -14.21 -7.41
CA ASN A 190 2.44 -12.78 -7.34
C ASN A 190 3.75 -12.04 -7.66
N PRO A 191 3.81 -11.24 -8.74
CA PRO A 191 5.06 -10.62 -9.18
C PRO A 191 5.61 -9.60 -8.16
N LEU A 192 4.75 -8.93 -7.39
CA LEU A 192 5.18 -7.94 -6.40
C LEU A 192 5.80 -8.61 -5.18
N LEU A 193 5.20 -9.69 -4.69
CA LEU A 193 5.77 -10.48 -3.60
C LEU A 193 7.07 -11.15 -4.02
N ARG A 194 7.07 -11.81 -5.19
CA ARG A 194 8.27 -12.43 -5.77
C ARG A 194 9.43 -11.45 -5.84
N ASN A 195 9.22 -10.29 -6.46
CA ASN A 195 10.28 -9.30 -6.60
C ASN A 195 10.73 -8.76 -5.23
N TYR A 196 9.84 -8.64 -4.25
CA TYR A 196 10.19 -8.19 -2.91
C TYR A 196 11.14 -9.16 -2.19
N PHE A 197 10.79 -10.45 -2.15
CA PHE A 197 11.58 -11.46 -1.43
C PHE A 197 12.87 -11.80 -2.19
N LEU A 198 12.83 -11.97 -3.52
CA LEU A 198 14.04 -12.24 -4.31
C LEU A 198 15.01 -11.05 -4.38
N SER A 199 14.56 -9.82 -4.09
CA SER A 199 15.44 -8.62 -4.03
C SER A 199 16.02 -8.37 -2.63
N ASP A 200 16.01 -9.36 -1.75
CA ASP A 200 16.58 -9.28 -0.38
C ASP A 200 15.96 -8.15 0.47
N LYS A 201 14.73 -7.70 0.16
CA LYS A 201 14.06 -6.64 0.94
C LYS A 201 13.70 -7.11 2.35
N HIS A 202 13.51 -8.42 2.52
CA HIS A 202 13.49 -9.11 3.80
C HIS A 202 14.51 -10.24 3.77
N ASN A 203 15.60 -10.12 4.53
CA ASN A 203 16.66 -11.12 4.59
C ASN A 203 16.52 -11.95 5.87
N CYS A 204 16.25 -13.25 5.76
CA CYS A 204 16.10 -14.12 6.93
C CYS A 204 17.36 -14.23 7.80
N LYS A 205 18.56 -14.09 7.21
CA LYS A 205 19.86 -14.14 7.93
C LYS A 205 20.11 -12.87 8.75
N GLN A 206 19.50 -11.74 8.36
CA GLN A 206 19.62 -10.46 9.07
C GLN A 206 18.43 -10.20 10.01
N CYS A 207 17.33 -10.94 9.84
CA CYS A 207 16.14 -10.78 10.66
C CYS A 207 16.39 -11.30 12.08
N LYS A 208 15.93 -10.54 13.08
CA LYS A 208 16.03 -10.88 14.50
C LYS A 208 14.69 -11.20 15.14
N ILE A 209 13.63 -11.29 14.33
CA ILE A 209 12.29 -11.58 14.81
C ILE A 209 12.16 -13.09 14.93
N GLU A 210 11.85 -13.58 16.13
CA GLU A 210 11.55 -14.99 16.35
C GLU A 210 10.23 -15.37 15.67
N ASN A 211 10.16 -16.58 15.09
CA ASN A 211 8.98 -17.09 14.37
C ASN A 211 8.45 -16.08 13.33
N CYS A 212 9.36 -15.53 12.52
CA CYS A 212 9.03 -14.51 11.54
C CYS A 212 8.45 -15.12 10.26
N THR A 213 7.17 -14.90 9.99
CA THR A 213 6.52 -15.37 8.74
C THR A 213 7.19 -14.81 7.48
N SER A 214 7.70 -13.58 7.53
CA SER A 214 8.47 -13.02 6.41
C SER A 214 9.80 -13.75 6.16
N CYS A 215 10.46 -14.32 7.19
CA CYS A 215 11.63 -15.19 7.00
C CYS A 215 11.23 -16.50 6.32
N GLU A 216 10.07 -17.04 6.67
CA GLU A 216 9.57 -18.28 6.06
C GLU A 216 9.16 -18.05 4.61
N MET A 217 8.63 -16.88 4.26
CA MET A 217 8.43 -16.47 2.87
C MET A 217 9.76 -16.34 2.11
N ASP A 218 10.78 -15.69 2.70
CA ASP A 218 12.12 -15.56 2.11
C ASP A 218 12.76 -16.92 1.79
N LYS A 219 12.68 -17.87 2.74
CA LYS A 219 13.09 -19.27 2.53
C LYS A 219 12.26 -19.94 1.44
N LEU A 220 10.94 -19.81 1.47
CA LEU A 220 10.06 -20.38 0.45
C LEU A 220 10.44 -19.90 -0.95
N PHE A 221 10.63 -18.60 -1.15
CA PHE A 221 11.07 -18.06 -2.45
C PHE A 221 12.46 -18.58 -2.85
N THR A 222 13.39 -18.70 -1.90
CA THR A 222 14.71 -19.27 -2.17
C THR A 222 14.61 -20.73 -2.65
N GLU A 223 13.79 -21.54 -1.99
CA GLU A 223 13.63 -22.97 -2.31
C GLU A 223 12.83 -23.20 -3.60
N ILE A 224 11.81 -22.39 -3.88
CA ILE A 224 11.02 -22.54 -5.12
C ILE A 224 11.80 -22.14 -6.36
N TYR A 225 12.75 -21.21 -6.21
CA TYR A 225 13.59 -20.70 -7.30
C TYR A 225 15.01 -21.30 -7.29
N SER A 226 15.25 -22.36 -6.49
CA SER A 226 16.50 -23.12 -6.54
C SER A 226 16.55 -24.05 -7.75
N ASP A 227 17.66 -24.77 -7.89
CA ASP A 227 17.88 -25.82 -8.89
C ASP A 227 17.10 -27.11 -8.60
N ASP A 228 16.64 -27.28 -7.36
CA ASP A 228 15.88 -28.45 -6.93
C ASP A 228 14.43 -28.41 -7.45
N THR A 229 14.07 -29.44 -8.20
CA THR A 229 12.75 -29.60 -8.82
C THR A 229 11.81 -30.49 -8.03
N THR A 230 12.29 -31.16 -6.98
CA THR A 230 11.48 -32.06 -6.14
C THR A 230 10.43 -31.27 -5.35
N PRO A 231 9.25 -31.80 -5.04
CA PRO A 231 8.25 -31.05 -4.27
C PRO A 231 8.78 -30.52 -2.92
N TYR A 232 8.53 -29.25 -2.61
CA TYR A 232 9.00 -28.61 -1.38
C TYR A 232 8.00 -28.79 -0.22
N GLY A 233 8.49 -29.12 0.97
CA GLY A 233 7.67 -29.21 2.18
C GLY A 233 7.81 -27.96 3.04
N PRO A 234 6.81 -27.05 3.12
CA PRO A 234 6.89 -25.81 3.90
C PRO A 234 6.67 -26.06 5.42
N ILE A 235 7.43 -26.98 6.02
CA ILE A 235 7.23 -27.47 7.40
C ILE A 235 7.44 -26.34 8.42
N THR A 236 8.53 -25.57 8.29
CA THR A 236 8.83 -24.47 9.20
C THR A 236 7.87 -23.30 9.05
N PHE A 237 7.32 -23.10 7.85
CA PHE A 237 6.24 -22.15 7.59
C PHE A 237 4.98 -22.55 8.35
N LEU A 238 4.53 -23.80 8.20
CA LEU A 238 3.35 -24.34 8.89
C LEU A 238 3.49 -24.20 10.40
N ALA A 239 4.64 -24.60 10.96
CA ALA A 239 4.91 -24.48 12.39
C ALA A 239 4.90 -23.02 12.88
N THR A 240 5.37 -22.08 12.06
CA THR A 240 5.35 -20.64 12.37
C THR A 240 3.91 -20.12 12.38
N THR A 241 3.09 -20.51 11.41
CA THR A 241 1.66 -20.16 11.36
C THR A 241 0.91 -20.68 12.59
N TRP A 242 1.12 -21.95 12.96
CA TRP A 242 0.46 -22.55 14.13
C TRP A 242 0.82 -21.86 15.45
N LYS A 243 2.06 -21.35 15.57
CA LYS A 243 2.46 -20.54 16.72
C LYS A 243 1.85 -19.14 16.73
N ALA A 244 1.56 -18.59 15.55
CA ALA A 244 1.02 -17.24 15.39
C ALA A 244 -0.51 -17.18 15.50
N SER A 245 -1.21 -18.23 15.09
CA SER A 245 -2.67 -18.33 15.16
C SER A 245 -3.08 -19.71 15.72
N ALA A 246 -3.71 -19.70 16.88
CA ALA A 246 -4.24 -20.89 17.52
C ALA A 246 -5.45 -21.47 16.74
N GLU A 247 -6.22 -20.61 16.07
CA GLU A 247 -7.40 -20.99 15.28
C GLU A 247 -7.00 -21.85 14.06
N LEU A 248 -5.87 -21.53 13.44
CA LEU A 248 -5.30 -22.27 12.31
C LEU A 248 -4.35 -23.40 12.74
N SER A 249 -4.23 -23.64 14.05
CA SER A 249 -3.35 -24.68 14.58
C SER A 249 -4.03 -26.05 14.59
N GLY A 250 -3.25 -27.10 14.32
CA GLY A 250 -3.72 -28.47 14.33
C GLY A 250 -3.90 -29.08 12.94
N TYR A 251 -4.39 -30.31 12.91
CA TYR A 251 -4.45 -31.15 11.71
C TYR A 251 -5.75 -31.03 10.91
N ALA A 252 -6.68 -30.16 11.34
CA ALA A 252 -7.99 -30.01 10.70
C ALA A 252 -7.90 -29.20 9.41
N GLN A 253 -8.77 -29.50 8.44
CA GLN A 253 -9.00 -28.66 7.26
C GLN A 253 -9.40 -27.24 7.69
N GLN A 254 -8.89 -26.25 6.97
CA GLN A 254 -9.18 -24.83 7.21
C GLN A 254 -9.61 -24.14 5.92
N ASP A 255 -10.28 -23.01 6.05
CA ASP A 255 -10.65 -22.20 4.90
C ASP A 255 -9.42 -21.46 4.31
N ALA A 256 -9.23 -21.57 2.99
CA ALA A 256 -8.09 -20.94 2.31
C ALA A 256 -8.11 -19.39 2.39
N HIS A 257 -9.28 -18.75 2.44
CA HIS A 257 -9.38 -17.29 2.57
C HIS A 257 -8.99 -16.84 3.98
N GLU A 258 -9.41 -17.58 5.02
CA GLU A 258 -9.00 -17.31 6.39
C GLU A 258 -7.48 -17.44 6.55
N PHE A 259 -6.89 -18.50 6.00
CA PHE A 259 -5.43 -18.67 5.98
C PHE A 259 -4.73 -17.57 5.17
N PHE A 260 -5.29 -17.16 4.03
CA PHE A 260 -4.78 -16.03 3.23
C PHE A 260 -4.73 -14.75 4.06
N MET A 261 -5.85 -14.36 4.68
CA MET A 261 -5.94 -13.15 5.49
C MET A 261 -5.03 -13.20 6.72
N SER A 262 -4.98 -14.35 7.41
CA SER A 262 -4.07 -14.57 8.53
C SER A 262 -2.61 -14.41 8.11
N THR A 263 -2.22 -14.99 6.98
CA THR A 263 -0.85 -14.91 6.46
C THR A 263 -0.50 -13.48 6.05
N LEU A 264 -1.39 -12.75 5.38
CA LEU A 264 -1.19 -11.32 5.09
C LEU A 264 -0.96 -10.51 6.38
N ASN A 265 -1.78 -10.72 7.40
CA ASN A 265 -1.63 -10.06 8.69
C ASN A 265 -0.30 -10.41 9.38
N GLN A 266 0.12 -11.67 9.34
CA GLN A 266 1.40 -12.11 9.91
C GLN A 266 2.61 -11.53 9.15
N ILE A 267 2.57 -11.51 7.82
CA ILE A 267 3.61 -10.86 7.01
C ILE A 267 3.62 -9.35 7.33
N HIS A 268 2.46 -8.70 7.40
CA HIS A 268 2.37 -7.29 7.80
C HIS A 268 3.00 -7.02 9.17
N GLN A 269 2.73 -7.85 10.18
CA GLN A 269 3.30 -7.69 11.53
C GLN A 269 4.82 -7.89 11.57
N THR A 270 5.37 -8.69 10.64
CA THR A 270 6.79 -9.05 10.58
C THR A 270 7.59 -8.28 9.52
N SER A 271 6.91 -7.49 8.68
CA SER A 271 7.50 -6.71 7.60
C SER A 271 8.04 -5.36 8.06
N ARG A 272 9.09 -4.91 7.36
CA ARG A 272 9.61 -3.53 7.48
C ARG A 272 8.51 -2.55 7.03
N GLY A 273 8.36 -1.42 7.72
CA GLY A 273 7.38 -0.40 7.32
C GLY A 273 5.94 -0.63 7.79
N SER A 274 5.73 -1.61 8.67
CA SER A 274 4.49 -1.81 9.40
C SER A 274 4.27 -0.67 10.41
N THR A 275 3.50 0.36 10.02
CA THR A 275 3.16 1.51 10.88
C THR A 275 1.65 1.71 10.93
N ASN A 276 1.16 2.31 12.03
CA ASN A 276 -0.28 2.45 12.30
C ASN A 276 -0.94 3.64 11.58
N ILE A 277 -0.16 4.47 10.87
CA ILE A 277 -0.63 5.72 10.26
C ILE A 277 -0.43 5.67 8.73
N SER A 278 0.74 5.20 8.27
CA SER A 278 1.07 5.09 6.86
C SER A 278 1.89 3.82 6.59
N CYS A 279 1.20 2.67 6.59
CA CYS A 279 1.91 1.42 6.38
C CYS A 279 2.41 1.27 4.94
N ASN A 280 3.73 1.16 4.78
CA ASN A 280 4.40 0.90 3.50
C ASN A 280 5.02 -0.50 3.46
N CYS A 281 4.52 -1.42 4.29
CA CYS A 281 4.94 -2.82 4.23
C CYS A 281 4.54 -3.46 2.90
N ILE A 282 5.17 -4.59 2.57
CA ILE A 282 4.93 -5.27 1.29
C ILE A 282 3.44 -5.59 1.09
N ILE A 283 2.73 -6.00 2.15
CA ILE A 283 1.30 -6.32 2.10
C ILE A 283 0.47 -5.11 1.72
N HIS A 284 0.59 -3.99 2.44
CA HIS A 284 -0.19 -2.80 2.10
C HIS A 284 0.28 -2.16 0.78
N SER A 285 1.55 -2.27 0.40
CA SER A 285 1.99 -1.80 -0.92
C SER A 285 1.43 -2.65 -2.08
N THR A 286 1.00 -3.89 -1.82
CA THR A 286 0.54 -4.84 -2.83
C THR A 286 -0.99 -4.94 -2.88
N PHE A 287 -1.64 -5.05 -1.72
CA PHE A 287 -3.05 -5.40 -1.58
C PHE A 287 -3.92 -4.28 -0.98
N ASP A 288 -3.34 -3.19 -0.45
CA ASP A 288 -4.13 -2.12 0.19
C ASP A 288 -4.93 -1.29 -0.82
N GLY A 289 -6.23 -1.55 -0.85
CA GLY A 289 -7.24 -0.69 -1.43
C GLY A 289 -8.09 -0.01 -0.37
N GLN A 290 -9.07 0.76 -0.82
CA GLN A 290 -10.04 1.41 0.05
C GLN A 290 -11.43 1.28 -0.54
N LEU A 291 -12.39 0.91 0.31
CA LEU A 291 -13.81 1.00 0.04
C LEU A 291 -14.34 2.34 0.53
N GLN A 292 -15.36 2.85 -0.15
CA GLN A 292 -16.16 3.98 0.30
C GLN A 292 -17.61 3.52 0.47
N SER A 293 -18.13 3.68 1.68
CA SER A 293 -19.51 3.42 2.05
C SER A 293 -20.26 4.75 2.18
N ASP A 294 -21.19 4.99 1.26
CA ASP A 294 -22.07 6.16 1.26
C ASP A 294 -23.44 5.76 1.80
N VAL A 295 -23.88 6.39 2.89
CA VAL A 295 -25.23 6.24 3.45
C VAL A 295 -26.03 7.50 3.15
N LYS A 296 -27.03 7.38 2.29
CA LYS A 296 -27.92 8.47 1.89
C LYS A 296 -29.24 8.38 2.64
N CYS A 297 -29.62 9.46 3.31
CA CYS A 297 -30.95 9.62 3.88
C CYS A 297 -31.96 9.94 2.77
N GLU A 298 -33.00 9.11 2.58
CA GLU A 298 -33.99 9.33 1.51
C GLU A 298 -34.97 10.47 1.82
N ARG A 299 -35.00 10.97 3.06
CA ARG A 299 -35.85 12.10 3.45
C ARG A 299 -35.24 13.46 3.14
N CYS A 300 -33.97 13.67 3.49
CA CYS A 300 -33.30 14.98 3.35
C CYS A 300 -32.17 14.99 2.31
N GLY A 301 -31.85 13.84 1.72
CA GLY A 301 -30.76 13.70 0.77
C GLY A 301 -29.35 13.77 1.37
N ASN A 302 -29.21 13.90 2.69
CA ASN A 302 -27.89 13.93 3.34
C ASN A 302 -27.13 12.62 3.12
N VAL A 303 -25.89 12.72 2.64
CA VAL A 303 -24.98 11.58 2.47
C VAL A 303 -23.90 11.62 3.54
N THR A 304 -23.73 10.51 4.24
CA THR A 304 -22.63 10.27 5.16
C THR A 304 -21.67 9.27 4.52
N THR A 305 -20.39 9.62 4.45
CA THR A 305 -19.37 8.79 3.79
C THR A 305 -18.39 8.25 4.83
N THR A 306 -18.15 6.93 4.80
CA THR A 306 -17.06 6.27 5.54
C THR A 306 -16.09 5.63 4.56
N VAL A 307 -14.81 5.56 4.94
CA VAL A 307 -13.75 4.95 4.13
C VAL A 307 -13.13 3.82 4.92
N ASP A 308 -13.15 2.62 4.35
CA ASP A 308 -12.73 1.39 5.00
C ASP A 308 -11.54 0.78 4.23
N PRO A 309 -10.43 0.39 4.89
CA PRO A 309 -9.34 -0.34 4.25
C PRO A 309 -9.82 -1.68 3.67
N MET A 310 -9.17 -2.15 2.61
CA MET A 310 -9.56 -3.34 1.87
C MET A 310 -8.32 -4.10 1.39
N LEU A 311 -8.17 -5.37 1.78
CA LEU A 311 -7.14 -6.27 1.25
C LEU A 311 -7.69 -7.26 0.22
N ASP A 312 -9.01 -7.48 0.27
CA ASP A 312 -9.76 -8.37 -0.61
C ASP A 312 -11.22 -7.90 -0.73
N VAL A 313 -11.96 -8.49 -1.68
CA VAL A 313 -13.39 -8.23 -1.87
C VAL A 313 -14.15 -9.57 -1.84
N SER A 314 -14.94 -9.77 -0.80
CA SER A 314 -15.81 -10.94 -0.67
C SER A 314 -17.16 -10.73 -1.38
N LEU A 315 -17.39 -11.47 -2.46
CA LEU A 315 -18.52 -11.33 -3.37
C LEU A 315 -19.60 -12.38 -3.13
N GLU A 316 -20.85 -11.92 -3.10
CA GLU A 316 -22.01 -12.80 -2.97
C GLU A 316 -22.38 -13.47 -4.30
N LEU A 317 -22.81 -14.73 -4.20
CA LEU A 317 -23.30 -15.53 -5.32
C LEU A 317 -24.81 -15.72 -5.21
N LYS A 318 -25.48 -15.95 -6.33
CA LYS A 318 -26.84 -16.52 -6.28
C LYS A 318 -26.75 -18.03 -6.34
N GLY A 319 -27.42 -18.69 -5.40
CA GLY A 319 -27.70 -20.13 -5.49
C GLY A 319 -28.66 -20.46 -6.63
N LYS A 320 -28.67 -21.73 -7.07
CA LYS A 320 -29.52 -22.24 -8.17
C LYS A 320 -31.04 -22.19 -7.89
N GLY A 321 -31.48 -21.70 -6.72
CA GLY A 321 -32.89 -21.75 -6.28
C GLY A 321 -33.55 -20.40 -5.97
N GLY A 322 -32.93 -19.26 -6.31
CA GLY A 322 -33.60 -17.96 -6.22
C GLY A 322 -34.58 -17.77 -7.38
N GLU A 323 -35.77 -17.22 -7.12
CA GLU A 323 -36.92 -17.05 -8.05
C GLU A 323 -36.66 -16.26 -9.36
N VAL A 324 -35.41 -15.86 -9.62
CA VAL A 324 -35.01 -15.21 -10.88
C VAL A 324 -33.95 -16.05 -11.57
N ALA A 325 -34.40 -16.97 -12.43
CA ALA A 325 -33.58 -17.90 -13.21
C ALA A 325 -32.63 -17.26 -14.25
N SER A 326 -32.47 -15.92 -14.29
CA SER A 326 -31.71 -15.22 -15.34
C SER A 326 -30.50 -14.39 -14.88
N ALA A 327 -30.20 -14.33 -13.57
CA ALA A 327 -29.04 -13.55 -13.12
C ALA A 327 -27.75 -14.40 -13.15
N GLU A 328 -27.03 -14.29 -14.26
CA GLU A 328 -25.74 -14.91 -14.50
C GLU A 328 -24.69 -14.59 -13.40
N ASN A 329 -24.09 -15.63 -12.79
CA ASN A 329 -22.96 -15.49 -11.86
C ASN A 329 -21.66 -15.21 -12.63
N THR A 330 -21.51 -13.98 -13.14
CA THR A 330 -20.21 -13.46 -13.60
C THR A 330 -19.53 -12.63 -12.53
N LEU A 331 -18.20 -12.57 -12.52
CA LEU A 331 -17.43 -11.64 -11.67
C LEU A 331 -17.95 -10.21 -11.83
N GLY A 332 -18.20 -9.77 -13.06
CA GLY A 332 -18.75 -8.44 -13.33
C GLY A 332 -20.15 -8.22 -12.76
N ALA A 333 -21.03 -9.23 -12.78
CA ALA A 333 -22.36 -9.15 -12.16
C ALA A 333 -22.30 -9.16 -10.62
N CYS A 334 -21.39 -9.95 -10.04
CA CYS A 334 -21.12 -9.96 -8.61
C CYS A 334 -20.61 -8.59 -8.13
N LEU A 335 -19.67 -7.98 -8.85
CA LEU A 335 -19.16 -6.64 -8.56
C LEU A 335 -20.25 -5.57 -8.70
N ARG A 336 -21.09 -5.64 -9.75
CA ARG A 336 -22.23 -4.71 -9.88
C ARG A 336 -23.16 -4.78 -8.68
N ARG A 337 -23.46 -5.98 -8.19
CA ARG A 337 -24.29 -6.19 -7.00
C ARG A 337 -23.61 -5.69 -5.74
N PHE A 338 -22.33 -5.98 -5.57
CA PHE A 338 -21.53 -5.48 -4.44
C PHE A 338 -21.57 -3.94 -4.36
N THR A 339 -21.62 -3.27 -5.51
CA THR A 339 -21.69 -1.81 -5.59
C THR A 339 -23.11 -1.23 -5.74
N GLN A 340 -24.14 -2.07 -5.71
CA GLN A 340 -25.53 -1.63 -5.86
C GLN A 340 -26.02 -0.97 -4.55
N PRO A 341 -26.82 0.12 -4.62
CA PRO A 341 -27.47 0.65 -3.43
C PRO A 341 -28.41 -0.39 -2.79
N GLU A 342 -28.23 -0.64 -1.51
CA GLU A 342 -29.11 -1.45 -0.67
C GLU A 342 -29.92 -0.56 0.30
N LYS A 343 -31.17 -0.93 0.58
CA LYS A 343 -31.97 -0.23 1.59
C LYS A 343 -31.58 -0.72 2.98
N LEU A 344 -31.27 0.21 3.87
CA LEU A 344 -31.05 -0.07 5.29
C LEU A 344 -32.37 -0.22 6.04
N ASN A 345 -32.39 -1.07 7.07
CA ASN A 345 -33.54 -1.18 7.95
C ASN A 345 -33.77 0.16 8.67
N PRO A 346 -35.01 0.68 8.73
CA PRO A 346 -35.29 1.98 9.35
C PRO A 346 -34.88 2.09 10.84
N LYS A 347 -34.73 0.95 11.53
CA LYS A 347 -34.28 0.87 12.93
C LYS A 347 -32.76 0.99 13.10
N GLU A 348 -31.99 0.74 12.05
CA GLU A 348 -30.52 0.68 12.07
C GLU A 348 -29.86 2.01 11.71
N TYR A 349 -30.65 3.00 11.28
CA TYR A 349 -30.16 4.31 10.86
C TYR A 349 -30.89 5.45 11.54
N SER A 350 -30.14 6.42 12.08
CA SER A 350 -30.66 7.68 12.57
C SER A 350 -29.96 8.85 11.88
N CYS A 351 -30.74 9.73 11.25
CA CYS A 351 -30.18 10.86 10.53
C CYS A 351 -29.93 12.04 11.49
N GLY A 352 -28.68 12.47 11.60
CA GLY A 352 -28.32 13.62 12.44
C GLY A 352 -29.02 14.93 12.05
N LYS A 353 -29.45 15.09 10.80
CA LYS A 353 -30.19 16.28 10.31
C LYS A 353 -31.71 16.20 10.48
N CYS A 354 -32.31 14.99 10.45
CA CYS A 354 -33.77 14.82 10.53
C CYS A 354 -34.28 14.49 11.94
N GLY A 355 -33.38 14.33 12.92
CA GLY A 355 -33.71 13.88 14.27
C GLY A 355 -33.86 12.36 14.38
N LYS A 356 -34.24 11.87 15.56
CA LYS A 356 -34.31 10.43 15.93
C LYS A 356 -35.42 9.62 15.26
N ALA A 357 -36.18 10.21 14.34
CA ALA A 357 -37.22 9.46 13.65
C ALA A 357 -36.58 8.42 12.70
N ALA A 358 -37.04 7.18 12.80
CA ALA A 358 -36.64 6.10 11.91
C ALA A 358 -37.01 6.45 10.47
N HIS A 359 -36.03 6.41 9.57
CA HIS A 359 -36.20 6.81 8.18
C HIS A 359 -35.52 5.82 7.25
N GLU A 360 -36.07 5.66 6.05
CA GLU A 360 -35.40 4.91 4.99
C GLU A 360 -34.08 5.60 4.62
N ALA A 361 -33.04 4.80 4.52
CA ALA A 361 -31.73 5.20 4.03
C ALA A 361 -31.23 4.14 3.05
N SER A 362 -30.47 4.56 2.05
CA SER A 362 -29.75 3.66 1.17
C SER A 362 -28.27 3.67 1.50
N LYS A 363 -27.64 2.50 1.52
CA LYS A 363 -26.20 2.33 1.64
C LYS A 363 -25.66 1.86 0.30
N ARG A 364 -24.52 2.42 -0.12
CA ARG A 364 -23.80 1.97 -1.32
C ARG A 364 -22.33 1.83 -1.02
N LEU A 365 -21.75 0.69 -1.40
CA LEU A 365 -20.31 0.49 -1.42
C LEU A 365 -19.74 0.82 -2.81
N SER A 366 -18.53 1.37 -2.84
CA SER A 366 -17.77 1.60 -4.08
C SER A 366 -16.28 1.52 -3.79
N ILE A 367 -15.46 1.26 -4.80
CA ILE A 367 -14.01 1.19 -4.61
C ILE A 367 -13.41 2.60 -4.75
N ARG A 368 -12.86 3.13 -3.66
CA ARG A 368 -12.23 4.45 -3.61
C ARG A 368 -10.78 4.43 -4.10
N LYS A 369 -10.02 3.42 -3.67
CA LYS A 369 -8.61 3.21 -4.05
C LYS A 369 -8.45 1.76 -4.49
N LEU A 370 -7.96 1.56 -5.70
CA LEU A 370 -7.63 0.24 -6.23
C LEU A 370 -6.20 -0.18 -5.80
N PRO A 371 -6.00 -1.41 -5.31
CA PRO A 371 -4.68 -1.93 -5.00
C PRO A 371 -3.94 -2.44 -6.26
N PRO A 372 -2.60 -2.52 -6.26
CA PRO A 372 -1.86 -3.17 -7.34
C PRO A 372 -2.27 -4.63 -7.61
N VAL A 373 -2.68 -5.36 -6.57
CA VAL A 373 -3.22 -6.72 -6.67
C VAL A 373 -4.59 -6.78 -6.03
N LEU A 374 -5.58 -7.21 -6.80
CA LEU A 374 -6.95 -7.47 -6.36
C LEU A 374 -7.13 -8.94 -6.03
N SER A 375 -7.72 -9.20 -4.87
CA SER A 375 -8.10 -10.53 -4.41
C SER A 375 -9.61 -10.59 -4.29
N PHE A 376 -10.25 -11.49 -5.02
CA PHE A 376 -11.70 -11.72 -4.94
C PHE A 376 -11.96 -13.06 -4.27
N GLN A 377 -12.78 -13.06 -3.22
CA GLN A 377 -13.32 -14.27 -2.61
C GLN A 377 -14.78 -14.41 -3.05
N PHE A 378 -15.19 -15.61 -3.48
CA PHE A 378 -16.60 -15.89 -3.71
C PHE A 378 -17.20 -16.57 -2.47
N LYS A 379 -18.20 -15.94 -1.84
CA LYS A 379 -18.88 -16.46 -0.65
C LYS A 379 -19.72 -17.68 -1.03
N ARG A 380 -19.08 -18.84 -1.07
CA ARG A 380 -19.70 -20.11 -1.44
C ARG A 380 -20.40 -20.82 -0.28
N PHE A 381 -20.37 -20.29 0.93
CA PHE A 381 -20.95 -20.94 2.10
C PHE A 381 -22.03 -20.05 2.72
N GLU A 382 -23.24 -20.59 2.82
CA GLU A 382 -24.41 -19.90 3.40
C GLU A 382 -24.94 -20.67 4.61
N HIS A 383 -25.29 -19.95 5.67
CA HIS A 383 -26.06 -20.50 6.79
C HIS A 383 -27.53 -20.12 6.60
N LYS A 384 -28.45 -21.09 6.62
CA LYS A 384 -29.88 -20.78 6.57
C LYS A 384 -30.30 -20.13 7.89
N THR A 385 -31.07 -19.05 7.81
CA THR A 385 -31.58 -18.29 8.97
C THR A 385 -32.42 -19.14 9.94
N ASN A 386 -33.05 -20.22 9.47
CA ASN A 386 -33.94 -21.06 10.27
C ASN A 386 -33.26 -22.33 10.83
N ASP A 387 -32.05 -22.67 10.36
CA ASP A 387 -31.32 -23.84 10.85
C ASP A 387 -29.82 -23.56 10.82
N LYS A 388 -29.28 -23.18 11.99
CA LYS A 388 -27.86 -22.86 12.18
C LYS A 388 -26.97 -24.11 12.18
N SER A 389 -27.54 -25.31 12.10
CA SER A 389 -26.80 -26.57 12.25
C SER A 389 -26.17 -27.09 10.95
N ALA A 390 -26.57 -26.58 9.77
CA ALA A 390 -26.03 -27.02 8.49
C ALA A 390 -25.73 -25.85 7.54
N ALA A 391 -24.44 -25.51 7.41
CA ALA A 391 -23.97 -24.64 6.34
C ALA A 391 -24.11 -25.35 4.98
N ARG A 392 -24.44 -24.61 3.92
CA ARG A 392 -24.62 -25.16 2.57
C ARG A 392 -23.64 -24.53 1.59
N LYS A 393 -23.00 -25.37 0.78
CA LYS A 393 -22.14 -24.93 -0.33
C LYS A 393 -22.96 -24.47 -1.53
N ILE A 394 -22.53 -23.38 -2.17
CA ILE A 394 -23.02 -22.89 -3.45
C ILE A 394 -22.09 -23.40 -4.54
N ASP A 395 -22.46 -24.52 -5.16
CA ASP A 395 -21.75 -25.10 -6.31
C ASP A 395 -22.12 -24.45 -7.65
N ALA A 396 -22.71 -23.24 -7.62
CA ALA A 396 -22.98 -22.50 -8.85
C ALA A 396 -21.65 -22.14 -9.52
N ALA A 397 -21.54 -22.44 -10.82
CA ALA A 397 -20.39 -22.01 -11.62
C ALA A 397 -20.33 -20.48 -11.67
N ILE A 398 -19.12 -19.94 -11.67
CA ILE A 398 -18.86 -18.50 -11.78
C ILE A 398 -18.03 -18.28 -13.01
N ARG A 399 -18.46 -17.37 -13.88
CA ARG A 399 -17.68 -16.94 -15.03
C ARG A 399 -16.84 -15.72 -14.66
N PHE A 400 -15.54 -15.81 -14.81
CA PHE A 400 -14.60 -14.71 -14.57
C PHE A 400 -13.72 -14.54 -15.80
N PRO A 401 -13.37 -13.29 -16.19
CA PRO A 401 -12.59 -13.05 -17.39
C PRO A 401 -11.08 -13.17 -17.13
N ALA A 402 -10.29 -13.33 -18.20
CA ALA A 402 -8.82 -13.27 -18.07
C ALA A 402 -8.32 -11.85 -17.74
N SER A 403 -9.06 -10.83 -18.16
CA SER A 403 -8.77 -9.43 -17.89
C SER A 403 -10.04 -8.70 -17.47
N ILE A 404 -9.93 -7.74 -16.56
CA ILE A 404 -11.06 -6.96 -16.06
C ILE A 404 -10.71 -5.48 -15.98
N ASN A 405 -11.63 -4.63 -16.43
CA ASN A 405 -11.58 -3.19 -16.20
C ASN A 405 -12.41 -2.87 -14.95
N MET A 406 -11.75 -2.31 -13.93
CA MET A 406 -12.36 -2.03 -12.64
C MET A 406 -13.03 -0.64 -12.55
N ALA A 407 -12.87 0.22 -13.56
CA ALA A 407 -13.39 1.57 -13.56
C ALA A 407 -14.89 1.66 -13.19
N PRO A 408 -15.80 0.81 -13.73
CA PRO A 408 -17.23 0.90 -13.45
C PRO A 408 -17.60 0.72 -11.96
N TYR A 409 -16.70 0.13 -11.16
CA TYR A 409 -16.92 -0.20 -9.75
C TYR A 409 -16.30 0.85 -8.80
N THR A 410 -15.67 1.89 -9.35
CA THR A 410 -14.98 2.90 -8.56
C THR A 410 -15.89 4.05 -8.16
N THR A 411 -15.59 4.68 -7.02
CA THR A 411 -16.33 5.86 -6.54
C THR A 411 -16.29 7.01 -7.57
N LEU A 412 -15.17 7.20 -8.27
CA LEU A 412 -15.01 8.26 -9.26
C LEU A 412 -15.99 8.09 -10.42
N ALA A 413 -16.04 6.89 -11.00
CA ALA A 413 -16.97 6.56 -12.08
C ALA A 413 -18.44 6.74 -11.67
N MET A 414 -18.80 6.28 -10.46
CA MET A 414 -20.18 6.31 -9.97
C MET A 414 -20.69 7.70 -9.60
N LYS A 415 -19.81 8.70 -9.42
CA LYS A 415 -20.20 10.09 -9.22
C LYS A 415 -20.54 10.80 -10.53
N ASP A 416 -19.90 10.40 -11.63
CA ASP A 416 -20.08 11.01 -12.95
C ASP A 416 -21.29 10.47 -13.72
N SER A 417 -21.80 9.29 -13.33
CA SER A 417 -22.96 8.64 -13.96
C SER A 417 -24.30 9.38 -13.78
N GLY A 418 -24.31 10.55 -13.15
CA GLY A 418 -25.45 11.48 -13.14
C GLY A 418 -25.69 12.17 -14.49
N VAL A 419 -24.75 12.07 -15.43
CA VAL A 419 -24.92 12.51 -16.82
C VAL A 419 -25.11 11.27 -17.70
N ALA A 420 -26.34 11.06 -18.17
CA ALA A 420 -26.67 9.96 -19.07
C ALA A 420 -25.91 10.12 -20.39
N HIS A 421 -24.81 9.40 -20.56
CA HIS A 421 -24.17 9.25 -21.85
C HIS A 421 -24.84 8.11 -22.63
N ASN A 422 -25.60 8.48 -23.67
CA ASN A 422 -26.05 7.56 -24.71
C ASN A 422 -24.81 6.85 -25.31
N GLY A 423 -24.88 5.52 -25.36
CA GLY A 423 -23.72 4.64 -25.54
C GLY A 423 -22.77 5.02 -26.68
N ALA A 424 -21.48 5.09 -26.35
CA ALA A 424 -20.35 4.68 -27.21
C ALA A 424 -18.97 4.86 -26.54
N ASN A 425 -18.81 5.63 -25.46
CA ASN A 425 -17.55 5.70 -24.70
C ASN A 425 -17.84 6.08 -23.25
N LEU A 426 -17.74 5.13 -22.32
CA LEU A 426 -17.76 5.41 -20.89
C LEU A 426 -16.42 6.07 -20.52
N ALA A 427 -16.35 7.40 -20.62
CA ALA A 427 -15.17 8.15 -20.22
C ALA A 427 -15.10 8.19 -18.69
N TYR A 428 -14.28 7.31 -18.11
CA TYR A 428 -13.93 7.37 -16.69
C TYR A 428 -12.73 8.31 -16.48
N PRO A 429 -12.57 8.95 -15.30
CA PRO A 429 -11.45 9.86 -15.09
C PRO A 429 -10.08 9.17 -15.19
N GLY A 430 -9.21 9.65 -16.08
CA GLY A 430 -7.84 9.12 -16.23
C GLY A 430 -7.69 8.05 -17.33
N PRO A 431 -6.46 7.59 -17.58
CA PRO A 431 -6.18 6.61 -18.63
C PRO A 431 -6.75 5.23 -18.27
N GLU A 432 -7.15 4.46 -19.28
CA GLU A 432 -7.72 3.11 -19.10
C GLU A 432 -6.78 2.17 -18.33
N SER A 433 -5.46 2.28 -18.58
CA SER A 433 -4.41 1.53 -17.89
C SER A 433 -4.44 1.65 -16.35
N MET A 434 -5.09 2.69 -15.80
CA MET A 434 -5.30 2.82 -14.36
C MET A 434 -6.21 1.72 -13.79
N TYR A 435 -7.08 1.16 -14.61
CA TYR A 435 -8.19 0.31 -14.22
C TYR A 435 -8.08 -1.12 -14.78
N GLU A 436 -7.07 -1.41 -15.60
CA GLU A 436 -6.89 -2.72 -16.22
C GLU A 436 -6.11 -3.69 -15.35
N TYR A 437 -6.68 -4.88 -15.19
CA TYR A 437 -6.15 -5.96 -14.37
C TYR A 437 -6.16 -7.27 -15.14
N ASP A 438 -5.10 -8.07 -14.98
CA ASP A 438 -4.96 -9.38 -15.59
C ASP A 438 -4.93 -10.48 -14.52
N LEU A 439 -5.66 -11.55 -14.78
CA LEU A 439 -5.71 -12.73 -13.92
C LEU A 439 -4.33 -13.40 -13.91
N PHE A 440 -3.84 -13.74 -12.72
CA PHE A 440 -2.59 -14.49 -12.58
C PHE A 440 -2.70 -15.72 -11.69
N ALA A 441 -3.70 -15.81 -10.82
CA ALA A 441 -3.94 -17.01 -10.02
C ALA A 441 -5.42 -17.22 -9.68
N VAL A 442 -5.82 -18.48 -9.55
CA VAL A 442 -7.16 -18.92 -9.12
C VAL A 442 -7.02 -20.06 -8.12
N ILE A 443 -7.64 -19.92 -6.96
CA ILE A 443 -7.81 -21.02 -6.01
C ILE A 443 -9.16 -21.66 -6.29
N ASN A 444 -9.21 -22.97 -6.41
CA ASN A 444 -10.43 -23.76 -6.56
C ASN A 444 -10.74 -24.52 -5.28
N HIS A 445 -12.02 -24.81 -5.07
CA HIS A 445 -12.45 -25.69 -3.99
C HIS A 445 -13.45 -26.73 -4.48
N GLU A 446 -13.05 -28.00 -4.47
CA GLU A 446 -13.86 -29.16 -4.82
C GLU A 446 -14.26 -29.92 -3.55
N GLY A 447 -15.44 -30.54 -3.52
CA GLY A 447 -15.94 -31.25 -2.32
C GLY A 447 -16.88 -30.43 -1.43
N GLN A 448 -17.19 -30.96 -0.24
CA GLN A 448 -18.14 -30.39 0.71
C GLN A 448 -17.46 -29.39 1.66
N ILE A 449 -18.23 -28.73 2.54
CA ILE A 449 -17.69 -27.75 3.49
C ILE A 449 -16.69 -28.39 4.47
N ASP A 450 -17.04 -29.56 5.01
CA ASP A 450 -16.24 -30.25 6.04
C ASP A 450 -15.23 -31.26 5.47
N ASN A 451 -15.27 -31.48 4.15
CA ASN A 451 -14.38 -32.41 3.45
C ASN A 451 -14.23 -32.01 2.00
N GLY A 452 -13.28 -31.12 1.76
CA GLY A 452 -12.96 -30.61 0.43
C GLY A 452 -11.46 -30.65 0.13
N HIS A 453 -11.14 -30.31 -1.12
CA HIS A 453 -9.77 -30.22 -1.60
C HIS A 453 -9.56 -28.92 -2.36
N TYR A 454 -8.46 -28.26 -2.06
CA TYR A 454 -8.06 -27.02 -2.71
C TYR A 454 -7.01 -27.30 -3.78
N THR A 455 -7.20 -26.73 -4.96
CA THR A 455 -6.18 -26.71 -6.04
C THR A 455 -5.96 -25.29 -6.52
N ASN A 456 -4.83 -25.03 -7.18
CA ASN A 456 -4.50 -23.72 -7.70
C ASN A 456 -4.21 -23.77 -9.20
N PHE A 457 -4.67 -22.76 -9.94
CA PHE A 457 -4.11 -22.41 -11.24
C PHE A 457 -3.30 -21.14 -11.08
N ALA A 458 -2.10 -21.09 -11.66
CA ALA A 458 -1.32 -19.86 -11.72
C ALA A 458 -0.60 -19.69 -13.06
N ARG A 459 -0.40 -18.42 -13.43
CA ARG A 459 0.31 -18.01 -14.63
C ARG A 459 1.80 -17.84 -14.32
N PHE A 460 2.65 -18.43 -15.16
CA PHE A 460 4.09 -18.25 -15.13
C PHE A 460 4.60 -18.06 -16.56
N GLN A 461 5.28 -16.92 -16.84
CA GLN A 461 5.79 -16.59 -18.18
C GLN A 461 4.74 -16.77 -19.30
N ASP A 462 3.52 -16.28 -19.07
CA ASP A 462 2.35 -16.37 -19.98
C ASP A 462 1.76 -17.78 -20.20
N GLU A 463 2.34 -18.80 -19.59
CA GLU A 463 1.78 -20.15 -19.56
C GLU A 463 0.99 -20.40 -18.27
N TRP A 464 0.04 -21.33 -18.33
CA TRP A 464 -0.81 -21.70 -17.21
C TRP A 464 -0.43 -23.07 -16.67
N TYR A 465 -0.39 -23.18 -15.35
CA TYR A 465 -0.09 -24.42 -14.65
C TYR A 465 -1.16 -24.69 -13.59
N ARG A 466 -1.47 -25.96 -13.36
CA ARG A 466 -2.29 -26.44 -12.25
C ARG A 466 -1.38 -27.05 -11.19
N PHE A 467 -1.52 -26.54 -9.97
CA PHE A 467 -0.85 -26.99 -8.77
C PHE A 467 -1.86 -27.75 -7.90
N ASP A 468 -1.59 -29.02 -7.70
CA ASP A 468 -2.35 -29.94 -6.88
C ASP A 468 -1.37 -30.58 -5.89
N ASP A 469 -1.14 -29.87 -4.79
CA ASP A 469 -0.08 -30.14 -3.83
C ASP A 469 1.29 -30.35 -4.51
N ASP A 470 1.82 -31.57 -4.47
CA ASP A 470 3.13 -31.95 -5.01
C ASP A 470 3.13 -32.03 -6.54
N LYS A 471 1.95 -32.13 -7.17
CA LYS A 471 1.79 -32.29 -8.60
C LYS A 471 1.63 -30.95 -9.29
N VAL A 472 2.57 -30.65 -10.18
CA VAL A 472 2.52 -29.50 -11.09
C VAL A 472 2.25 -30.01 -12.50
N THR A 473 1.19 -29.52 -13.13
CA THR A 473 0.79 -29.95 -14.48
C THR A 473 0.60 -28.74 -15.39
N ALA A 474 1.12 -28.81 -16.61
CA ALA A 474 0.85 -27.81 -17.63
C ALA A 474 -0.66 -27.74 -17.93
N SER A 475 -1.17 -26.54 -18.16
CA SER A 475 -2.58 -26.30 -18.40
C SER A 475 -2.80 -25.14 -19.37
N SER A 476 -4.05 -24.72 -19.51
CA SER A 476 -4.45 -23.61 -20.38
C SER A 476 -5.28 -22.59 -19.63
N LEU A 477 -5.29 -21.35 -20.15
CA LEU A 477 -6.20 -20.32 -19.68
C LEU A 477 -7.65 -20.80 -19.73
N GLY A 478 -8.06 -21.48 -20.80
CA GLY A 478 -9.42 -22.03 -20.93
C GLY A 478 -9.79 -23.01 -19.82
N ALA A 479 -8.87 -23.90 -19.43
CA ALA A 479 -9.09 -24.81 -18.30
C ALA A 479 -9.21 -24.05 -16.97
N CYS A 480 -8.37 -23.03 -16.76
CA CYS A 480 -8.46 -22.15 -15.60
C CYS A 480 -9.81 -21.41 -15.53
N LEU A 481 -10.26 -20.79 -16.63
CA LEU A 481 -11.51 -20.02 -16.65
C LEU A 481 -12.79 -20.86 -16.44
N ASN A 482 -12.70 -22.18 -16.65
CA ASN A 482 -13.80 -23.13 -16.43
C ASN A 482 -13.71 -23.86 -15.08
N SER A 483 -12.77 -23.49 -14.21
CA SER A 483 -12.56 -24.17 -12.92
C SER A 483 -13.58 -23.77 -11.85
N ALA A 484 -13.64 -24.55 -10.77
CA ALA A 484 -14.48 -24.30 -9.60
C ALA A 484 -13.88 -23.20 -8.70
N ALA A 485 -13.76 -21.97 -9.22
CA ALA A 485 -13.08 -20.87 -8.56
C ALA A 485 -13.70 -20.52 -7.19
N TYR A 486 -12.87 -20.56 -6.16
CA TYR A 486 -13.14 -20.09 -4.80
C TYR A 486 -12.59 -18.68 -4.59
N MET A 487 -11.35 -18.43 -5.05
CA MET A 487 -10.73 -17.11 -5.07
C MET A 487 -10.08 -16.82 -6.43
N CYS A 488 -10.08 -15.56 -6.85
CA CYS A 488 -9.36 -15.10 -8.03
C CYS A 488 -8.43 -13.93 -7.69
N PHE A 489 -7.23 -13.94 -8.26
CA PHE A 489 -6.22 -12.92 -8.04
C PHE A 489 -5.85 -12.26 -9.35
N TYR A 490 -5.96 -10.94 -9.37
CA TYR A 490 -5.64 -10.11 -10.51
C TYR A 490 -4.56 -9.10 -10.16
N VAL A 491 -3.64 -8.86 -11.08
CA VAL A 491 -2.59 -7.85 -10.95
C VAL A 491 -2.83 -6.74 -11.96
N LYS A 492 -2.59 -5.49 -11.56
CA LYS A 492 -2.71 -4.34 -12.45
C LYS A 492 -1.75 -4.53 -13.63
N ARG A 493 -2.25 -4.36 -14.86
CA ARG A 493 -1.45 -4.55 -16.08
C ARG A 493 -0.28 -3.57 -16.15
N HIS A 494 -0.52 -2.34 -15.72
CA HIS A 494 0.46 -1.27 -15.66
C HIS A 494 0.63 -0.79 -14.23
N LEU A 495 1.80 -1.05 -13.64
CA LEU A 495 2.15 -0.48 -12.35
C LEU A 495 2.69 0.92 -12.58
N ASP A 496 1.93 1.92 -12.14
CA ASP A 496 2.41 3.29 -12.06
C ASP A 496 3.41 3.37 -10.90
N TYR A 497 4.66 2.98 -11.18
CA TYR A 497 5.75 3.38 -10.30
C TYR A 497 5.76 4.91 -10.37
N LYS A 498 5.36 5.57 -9.27
CA LYS A 498 5.80 6.96 -9.07
C LYS A 498 7.29 6.93 -9.38
N PRO A 499 7.77 7.71 -10.36
CA PRO A 499 9.18 7.64 -10.78
C PRO A 499 10.00 7.70 -9.49
N ASN A 500 10.91 6.74 -9.31
CA ASN A 500 11.78 6.69 -8.14
C ASN A 500 12.23 8.10 -7.86
N MET A 501 11.70 8.70 -6.78
CA MET A 501 12.14 10.01 -6.38
C MET A 501 13.62 9.86 -6.09
N THR A 502 14.45 10.46 -6.95
CA THR A 502 15.89 10.57 -6.73
C THR A 502 16.05 11.19 -5.35
N PRO A 503 16.51 10.43 -4.33
CA PRO A 503 16.53 10.93 -2.97
C PRO A 503 17.29 12.25 -2.94
N SER A 504 16.82 13.24 -2.17
CA SER A 504 17.38 14.60 -2.17
C SER A 504 18.89 14.65 -1.93
N TYR A 505 19.47 13.64 -1.26
CA TYR A 505 20.91 13.53 -1.06
C TYR A 505 21.69 13.15 -2.34
N VAL A 506 21.06 12.46 -3.29
CA VAL A 506 21.64 12.13 -4.61
C VAL A 506 21.67 13.38 -5.48
N LEU A 507 20.55 14.11 -5.55
CA LEU A 507 20.48 15.41 -6.22
C LEU A 507 21.43 16.43 -5.60
N ALA A 508 21.58 16.42 -4.27
CA ALA A 508 22.54 17.28 -3.58
C ALA A 508 23.99 16.92 -3.92
N ARG A 509 24.33 15.62 -4.00
CA ARG A 509 25.66 15.16 -4.40
C ARG A 509 25.99 15.44 -5.85
N GLU A 510 25.04 15.27 -6.77
CA GLU A 510 25.23 15.61 -8.18
C GLU A 510 25.44 17.11 -8.36
N ASN A 511 24.68 17.94 -7.64
CA ASN A 511 24.86 19.40 -7.62
C ASN A 511 26.14 19.87 -6.90
N GLU A 512 26.67 19.07 -5.98
CA GLU A 512 27.96 19.34 -5.32
C GLU A 512 29.12 18.97 -6.25
N ALA A 513 29.06 17.80 -6.91
CA ALA A 513 30.03 17.37 -7.91
C ALA A 513 30.09 18.32 -9.12
N LEU A 514 28.95 18.85 -9.57
CA LEU A 514 28.90 19.88 -10.61
C LEU A 514 29.60 21.18 -10.16
N ARG A 515 29.35 21.62 -8.92
CA ARG A 515 30.00 22.81 -8.35
C ARG A 515 31.50 22.64 -8.14
N GLU A 516 31.96 21.47 -7.70
CA GLU A 516 33.38 21.17 -7.60
C GLU A 516 34.05 21.21 -8.97
N LYS A 517 33.40 20.66 -10.01
CA LYS A 517 33.91 20.67 -11.38
C LYS A 517 33.94 22.07 -11.99
N GLU A 518 32.99 22.94 -11.64
CA GLU A 518 32.99 24.35 -12.02
C GLU A 518 34.12 25.13 -11.32
N LEU A 519 34.31 24.90 -10.01
CA LEU A 519 35.38 25.52 -9.24
C LEU A 519 36.78 25.09 -9.73
N GLU A 520 36.93 23.84 -10.14
CA GLU A 520 38.18 23.32 -10.68
C GLU A 520 38.50 23.96 -12.04
N LYS A 521 37.49 24.14 -12.91
CA LYS A 521 37.64 24.91 -14.16
C LYS A 521 38.00 26.38 -13.93
N GLU A 522 37.41 27.02 -12.92
CA GLU A 522 37.76 28.40 -12.57
C GLU A 522 39.21 28.52 -12.07
N LYS A 523 39.68 27.56 -11.27
CA LYS A 523 41.08 27.51 -10.81
C LYS A 523 42.06 27.26 -11.94
N GLU A 524 41.73 26.37 -12.87
CA GLU A 524 42.53 26.16 -14.08
C GLU A 524 42.57 27.42 -14.94
N ALA A 525 41.44 28.09 -15.13
CA ALA A 525 41.39 29.35 -15.86
C ALA A 525 42.20 30.47 -15.18
N ALA A 526 42.18 30.53 -13.84
CA ALA A 526 42.98 31.50 -13.08
C ALA A 526 44.48 31.22 -13.20
N ARG A 527 44.90 29.95 -13.07
CA ARG A 527 46.30 29.55 -13.28
C ARG A 527 46.79 29.87 -14.69
N MET A 528 45.96 29.65 -15.70
CA MET A 528 46.32 29.99 -17.08
C MET A 528 46.50 31.50 -17.27
N ARG A 529 45.70 32.34 -16.60
CA ARG A 529 45.88 33.80 -16.63
C ARG A 529 47.14 34.25 -15.90
N GLU A 530 47.44 33.67 -14.73
CA GLU A 530 48.69 33.97 -14.01
C GLU A 530 49.93 33.60 -14.84
N LEU A 531 49.88 32.46 -15.55
CA LEU A 531 50.94 32.03 -16.46
C LEU A 531 51.09 32.99 -17.66
N GLU A 532 49.98 33.51 -18.16
CA GLU A 532 49.96 34.49 -19.25
C GLU A 532 50.50 35.85 -18.80
N ASP A 533 50.15 36.30 -17.59
CA ASP A 533 50.67 37.53 -16.97
C ASP A 533 52.17 37.42 -16.64
N ASP A 534 52.65 36.27 -16.14
CA ASP A 534 54.08 36.01 -15.90
C ASP A 534 54.89 35.98 -17.21
N LEU A 535 54.33 35.43 -18.29
CA LEU A 535 54.92 35.46 -19.63
C LEU A 535 54.98 36.89 -20.22
N LEU A 536 53.98 37.72 -19.93
CA LEU A 536 53.93 39.11 -20.36
C LEU A 536 54.87 40.01 -19.54
N SER A 537 55.18 39.66 -18.29
CA SER A 537 56.10 40.41 -17.42
C SER A 537 57.59 40.08 -17.63
N THR A 538 57.87 39.00 -18.37
CA THR A 538 59.23 38.55 -18.74
C THR A 538 59.66 38.96 -20.15
N LEU A 539 58.78 39.68 -20.88
CA LEU A 539 59.05 40.41 -22.12
C LEU A 539 59.31 41.89 -21.82
#